data_AF-A0A5C7F0U4-F1
#
_entry.id   AF-A0A5C7F0U4-F1
#
_cell.length_a   1.000
_cell.length_b   1.000
_cell.length_c   1.000
_cell.angle_alpha   90.00
_cell.angle_beta   90.00
_cell.angle_gamma   90.00
#
_symmetry.space_group_name_H-M   'P 1'
#
loop_
_entity.id
_entity.type
_entity.pdbx_description
1 polymer ?
#
loop_
_entity_poly.entity_id
_entity_poly.type
_entity_poly.pdbx_seq_one_letter_code
_entity_poly.pdbx_strand_id
1 'polypeptide(L)'
;MQWQVDFSRKTQRENLYLYNSAVSCGCAQCLPTTDYQKSLKTNTTMTIETKPQKTKTGISILIITLILGFLNVMLTEFLTDIKSLSSAQGVFTTFFTFLIIGFLIYEMNKGKNWARITFLILTVLGLFFLPFTLPMLFEQSLVIGSLSSINGILQIAALILIFSGESNKWFKQEDNRYYKAE
;
A
#
# COMPACT_ATOMS: atom_id res chain seq x y z
N MET A 1 20.67 10.12 6.44
CA MET A 1 20.15 8.86 7.02
C MET A 1 20.95 7.60 6.60
N GLN A 2 22.17 7.74 6.03
CA GLN A 2 23.05 6.61 5.64
C GLN A 2 24.05 6.22 6.74
N TRP A 3 24.32 7.13 7.68
CA TRP A 3 25.33 6.97 8.73
C TRP A 3 24.99 5.93 9.81
N GLN A 4 23.72 5.63 10.05
CA GLN A 4 23.34 4.67 11.09
C GLN A 4 23.48 3.20 10.67
N VAL A 5 23.41 2.91 9.36
CA VAL A 5 23.52 1.54 8.86
C VAL A 5 24.97 1.04 8.88
N ASP A 6 25.93 1.97 8.72
CA ASP A 6 27.34 1.60 8.62
C ASP A 6 28.00 1.36 9.99
N PHE A 7 27.54 2.06 11.03
CA PHE A 7 28.01 1.83 12.40
C PHE A 7 27.66 0.42 12.89
N SER A 8 26.46 -0.08 12.54
CA SER A 8 25.98 -1.42 12.92
C SER A 8 26.84 -2.58 12.36
N ARG A 9 27.42 -2.41 11.16
CA ARG A 9 28.25 -3.46 10.53
C ARG A 9 29.64 -3.58 11.13
N LYS A 10 30.22 -2.50 11.67
CA LYS A 10 31.51 -2.55 12.37
C LYS A 10 31.40 -3.30 13.70
N THR A 11 30.35 -3.03 14.47
CA THR A 11 30.15 -3.66 15.79
C THR A 11 29.90 -5.17 15.69
N GLN A 12 29.30 -5.66 14.61
CA GLN A 12 29.13 -7.11 14.42
C GLN A 12 30.42 -7.85 14.11
N ARG A 13 31.36 -7.25 13.36
CA ARG A 13 32.64 -7.91 13.07
C ARG A 13 33.50 -8.05 14.32
N GLU A 14 33.59 -7.00 15.15
CA GLU A 14 34.38 -7.02 16.38
C GLU A 14 33.89 -8.09 17.38
N ASN A 15 32.57 -8.31 17.46
CA ASN A 15 32.01 -9.35 18.32
C ASN A 15 32.28 -10.79 17.84
N LEU A 16 32.42 -11.01 16.53
CA LEU A 16 32.76 -12.34 16.00
C LEU A 16 34.21 -12.75 16.31
N TYR A 17 35.14 -11.80 16.34
CA TYR A 17 36.52 -12.08 16.72
C TYR A 17 36.65 -12.42 18.21
N LEU A 18 35.92 -11.72 19.07
CA LEU A 18 35.90 -12.00 20.52
C LEU A 18 35.30 -13.37 20.85
N TYR A 19 34.27 -13.80 20.10
CA TYR A 19 33.66 -15.12 20.27
C TYR A 19 34.64 -16.24 19.89
N ASN A 20 35.31 -16.14 18.74
CA ASN A 20 36.26 -17.15 18.30
C ASN A 20 37.52 -17.22 19.19
N SER A 21 37.95 -16.10 19.80
CA SER A 21 39.04 -16.13 20.79
C SER A 21 38.64 -16.78 22.12
N ALA A 22 37.37 -16.67 22.54
CA ALA A 22 36.90 -17.25 23.81
C ALA A 22 36.73 -18.79 23.73
N VAL A 23 36.37 -19.32 22.55
CA VAL A 23 36.23 -20.77 22.33
C VAL A 23 37.58 -21.50 22.38
N SER A 24 38.68 -20.80 22.07
CA SER A 24 40.03 -21.39 22.07
C SER A 24 40.65 -21.57 23.46
N CYS A 25 40.05 -20.99 24.52
CA CYS A 25 40.63 -21.02 25.88
C CYS A 25 40.06 -22.11 26.81
N GLY A 26 39.13 -22.97 26.36
CA GLY A 26 38.65 -24.10 27.18
C GLY A 26 37.91 -23.73 28.48
N CYS A 27 37.70 -22.44 28.76
CA CYS A 27 36.92 -21.98 29.90
C CYS A 27 35.42 -21.99 29.57
N ALA A 28 34.76 -23.11 29.85
CA ALA A 28 33.30 -23.27 29.73
C ALA A 28 32.48 -22.32 30.65
N GLN A 29 33.15 -21.54 31.51
CA GLN A 29 32.52 -20.67 32.51
C GLN A 29 32.57 -19.17 32.17
N CYS A 30 33.13 -18.77 31.02
CA CYS A 30 33.18 -17.36 30.60
C CYS A 30 32.12 -17.00 29.54
N LEU A 31 31.14 -17.89 29.30
CA LEU A 31 30.01 -17.55 28.44
C LEU A 31 29.21 -16.42 29.11
N PRO A 32 28.98 -15.28 28.43
CA PRO A 32 28.14 -14.23 28.95
C PRO A 32 26.77 -14.80 29.30
N THR A 33 26.30 -14.42 30.48
CA THR A 33 25.07 -14.89 31.11
C THR A 33 23.88 -14.78 30.15
N THR A 34 22.91 -15.65 30.39
CA THR A 34 21.65 -15.88 29.67
C THR A 34 20.80 -14.65 29.37
N ASP A 35 21.19 -13.44 29.82
CA ASP A 35 20.51 -12.18 29.55
C ASP A 35 20.68 -11.67 28.10
N TYR A 36 21.80 -11.95 27.42
CA TYR A 36 21.95 -11.60 26.00
C TYR A 36 21.04 -12.43 25.09
N GLN A 37 20.79 -13.69 25.45
CA GLN A 37 19.82 -14.53 24.73
C GLN A 37 18.38 -14.08 24.99
N LYS A 38 18.11 -13.48 26.15
CA LYS A 38 16.79 -12.91 26.49
C LYS A 38 16.49 -11.66 25.66
N SER A 39 17.48 -10.79 25.44
CA SER A 39 17.32 -9.61 24.58
C SER A 39 17.27 -9.93 23.07
N LEU A 40 17.91 -11.02 22.62
CA LEU A 40 17.70 -11.53 21.25
C LEU A 40 16.35 -12.25 21.10
N LYS A 41 15.87 -13.00 22.10
CA LYS A 41 14.57 -13.70 22.03
C LYS A 41 13.37 -12.77 22.14
N THR A 42 13.44 -11.67 22.90
CA THR A 42 12.38 -10.64 22.88
C THR A 42 12.35 -9.83 21.60
N ASN A 43 13.46 -9.73 20.88
CA ASN A 43 13.53 -9.09 19.55
C ASN A 43 13.27 -10.06 18.39
N THR A 44 13.23 -11.36 18.67
CA THR A 44 12.91 -12.45 17.73
C THR A 44 11.60 -13.13 18.13
N THR A 45 10.62 -12.37 18.62
CA THR A 45 9.30 -12.61 18.04
C THR A 45 9.45 -12.16 16.61
N MET A 46 9.72 -13.14 15.74
CA MET A 46 9.39 -13.02 14.33
C MET A 46 7.92 -12.64 14.29
N THR A 47 7.64 -11.33 14.35
CA THR A 47 6.40 -10.81 13.85
C THR A 47 6.41 -11.33 12.43
N ILE A 48 5.62 -12.36 12.15
CA ILE A 48 4.93 -12.42 10.86
C ILE A 48 4.53 -10.98 10.66
N GLU A 49 5.18 -10.30 9.72
CA GLU A 49 5.11 -8.86 9.58
C GLU A 49 3.69 -8.58 9.09
N THR A 50 2.78 -8.59 10.05
CA THR A 50 1.36 -8.67 9.79
C THR A 50 1.02 -7.33 9.22
N LYS A 51 0.63 -7.33 7.94
CA LYS A 51 0.24 -6.14 7.19
C LYS A 51 -0.53 -5.19 8.12
N PRO A 52 -0.05 -3.95 8.33
CA PRO A 52 -0.61 -3.04 9.32
C PRO A 52 -2.12 -2.92 9.12
N GLN A 53 -2.87 -2.84 10.22
CA GLN A 53 -4.33 -2.77 10.16
C GLN A 53 -4.79 -1.57 9.31
N LYS A 54 -4.11 -0.42 9.41
CA LYS A 54 -4.35 0.77 8.56
C LYS A 54 -4.20 0.46 7.06
N THR A 55 -3.19 -0.33 6.68
CA THR A 55 -2.99 -0.76 5.29
C THR A 55 -4.08 -1.72 4.83
N LYS A 56 -4.53 -2.64 5.70
CA LYS A 56 -5.65 -3.55 5.40
C LYS A 56 -6.95 -2.78 5.19
N THR A 57 -7.27 -1.87 6.12
CA THR A 57 -8.46 -1.03 6.04
C THR A 57 -8.43 -0.14 4.80
N GLY A 58 -7.31 0.53 4.52
CA GLY A 58 -7.18 1.39 3.34
C GLY A 58 -7.41 0.62 2.03
N ILE A 59 -6.83 -0.57 1.89
CA ILE A 59 -7.05 -1.43 0.71
C ILE A 59 -8.50 -1.92 0.63
N SER A 60 -9.12 -2.26 1.75
CA SER A 60 -10.54 -2.63 1.78
C SER A 60 -11.43 -1.47 1.30
N ILE A 61 -11.14 -0.24 1.74
CA ILE A 61 -11.87 0.95 1.27
C ILE A 61 -11.66 1.14 -0.23
N LEU A 62 -10.44 0.94 -0.75
CA LEU A 62 -10.20 1.01 -2.20
C LEU A 62 -11.02 -0.01 -2.99
N ILE A 63 -11.15 -1.24 -2.50
CA ILE A 63 -11.99 -2.25 -3.15
C ILE A 63 -13.46 -1.83 -3.13
N ILE A 64 -13.95 -1.29 -2.00
CA ILE A 64 -15.32 -0.76 -1.90
C ILE A 64 -15.53 0.39 -2.89
N THR A 65 -14.59 1.33 -3.01
CA THR A 65 -14.68 2.43 -3.98
C THR A 65 -14.66 1.94 -5.43
N LEU A 66 -13.94 0.85 -5.70
CA LEU A 66 -13.93 0.26 -7.04
C LEU A 66 -15.30 -0.31 -7.40
N ILE A 67 -15.91 -1.05 -6.47
CA ILE A 67 -17.27 -1.60 -6.64
C ILE A 67 -18.28 -0.46 -6.76
N LEU A 68 -18.18 0.56 -5.91
CA LEU A 68 -19.06 1.72 -5.94
C LEU A 68 -18.95 2.50 -7.25
N GLY A 69 -17.74 2.67 -7.76
CA GLY A 69 -17.48 3.28 -9.06
C GLY A 69 -18.11 2.48 -10.20
N PHE A 70 -18.04 1.14 -10.15
CA PHE A 70 -18.69 0.28 -11.14
C PHE A 70 -20.21 0.45 -11.11
N LEU A 71 -20.80 0.43 -9.91
CA LEU A 71 -22.24 0.68 -9.73
C LEU A 71 -22.64 2.07 -10.23
N ASN A 72 -21.81 3.10 -10.00
CA ASN A 72 -22.08 4.45 -10.46
C ASN A 72 -22.12 4.52 -12.00
N VAL A 73 -21.23 3.83 -12.71
CA VAL A 73 -21.26 3.75 -14.18
C VAL A 73 -22.53 3.04 -14.66
N MET A 74 -22.89 1.92 -14.04
CA MET A 74 -24.13 1.19 -14.39
C MET A 74 -25.39 2.02 -14.14
N LEU A 75 -25.45 2.74 -13.01
CA LEU A 75 -26.55 3.64 -12.68
C LEU A 75 -26.61 4.83 -13.62
N THR A 76 -25.46 5.36 -14.05
CA THR A 76 -25.41 6.48 -15.01
C THR A 76 -26.02 6.08 -16.35
N GLU A 77 -25.66 4.90 -16.88
CA GLU A 77 -26.26 4.40 -18.13
C GLU A 77 -27.78 4.21 -18.01
N PHE A 78 -28.27 3.80 -16.85
CA PHE A 78 -29.68 3.49 -16.66
C PHE A 78 -30.55 4.72 -16.33
N LEU A 79 -30.01 5.68 -15.58
CA LEU A 79 -30.76 6.83 -15.06
C LEU A 79 -30.56 8.11 -15.88
N THR A 80 -29.59 8.14 -16.81
CA THR A 80 -29.28 9.32 -17.61
C THR A 80 -29.21 9.01 -19.09
N ASP A 81 -29.29 10.05 -19.92
CA ASP A 81 -29.16 9.93 -21.37
C ASP A 81 -27.69 9.77 -21.82
N ILE A 82 -26.72 9.76 -20.89
CA ILE A 82 -25.31 9.52 -21.21
C ILE A 82 -25.10 8.02 -21.43
N LYS A 83 -25.09 7.62 -22.71
CA LYS A 83 -24.86 6.24 -23.11
C LYS A 83 -23.37 5.91 -23.26
N SER A 84 -22.66 5.89 -22.14
CA SER A 84 -21.24 5.54 -22.11
C SER A 84 -21.00 4.06 -22.45
N LEU A 85 -21.93 3.17 -22.10
CA LEU A 85 -21.84 1.73 -22.35
C LEU A 85 -22.47 1.29 -23.67
N SER A 86 -23.22 2.15 -24.36
CA SER A 86 -23.76 1.79 -25.67
C SER A 86 -22.70 1.82 -26.79
N SER A 87 -21.60 2.56 -26.58
CA SER A 87 -20.50 2.62 -27.55
C SER A 87 -19.43 1.58 -27.23
N ALA A 88 -18.92 0.89 -28.25
CA ALA A 88 -17.83 -0.07 -28.07
C ALA A 88 -16.59 0.58 -27.45
N GLN A 89 -16.32 1.84 -27.79
CA GLN A 89 -15.22 2.63 -27.22
C GLN A 89 -15.42 2.89 -25.72
N GLY A 90 -16.62 3.27 -25.29
CA GLY A 90 -16.89 3.56 -23.89
C GLY A 90 -16.87 2.31 -23.01
N VAL A 91 -17.39 1.18 -23.51
CA VAL A 91 -17.25 -0.14 -22.85
C VAL A 91 -15.78 -0.52 -22.70
N PHE A 92 -15.01 -0.44 -23.78
CA PHE A 92 -13.58 -0.78 -23.76
C PHE A 92 -12.81 0.10 -22.78
N THR A 93 -13.02 1.41 -22.81
CA THR A 93 -12.36 2.38 -21.93
C THR A 93 -12.72 2.12 -20.46
N THR A 94 -14.00 1.87 -20.18
CA THR A 94 -14.49 1.56 -18.83
C THR A 94 -13.86 0.27 -18.31
N PHE A 95 -13.98 -0.81 -19.07
CA PHE A 95 -13.44 -2.12 -18.70
C PHE A 95 -11.92 -2.06 -18.45
N PHE A 96 -11.18 -1.42 -19.36
CA PHE A 96 -9.73 -1.28 -19.24
C PHE A 96 -9.33 -0.45 -18.02
N THR A 97 -10.08 0.62 -17.72
CA THR A 97 -9.86 1.44 -16.52
C THR A 97 -10.04 0.62 -15.24
N PHE A 98 -11.13 -0.14 -15.12
CA PHE A 98 -11.36 -1.03 -13.98
C PHE A 98 -10.27 -2.10 -13.84
N LEU A 99 -9.81 -2.66 -14.96
CA LEU A 99 -8.73 -3.65 -14.99
C LEU A 99 -7.43 -3.07 -14.47
N ILE A 100 -7.02 -1.88 -14.95
CA ILE A 100 -5.81 -1.20 -14.49
C ILE A 100 -5.91 -0.89 -12.99
N ILE A 101 -7.02 -0.31 -12.54
CA ILE A 101 -7.18 0.05 -11.12
C ILE A 101 -7.18 -1.21 -10.25
N GLY A 102 -7.89 -2.26 -10.65
CA GLY A 102 -7.89 -3.55 -9.94
C GLY A 102 -6.51 -4.18 -9.87
N PHE A 103 -5.75 -4.12 -10.96
CA PHE A 103 -4.36 -4.57 -11.00
C PHE A 103 -3.46 -3.77 -10.04
N LEU A 104 -3.59 -2.44 -10.01
CA LEU A 104 -2.85 -1.61 -9.07
C LEU A 104 -3.19 -1.94 -7.61
N ILE A 105 -4.46 -2.13 -7.28
CA ILE A 105 -4.89 -2.52 -5.93
C ILE A 105 -4.28 -3.87 -5.55
N TYR A 106 -4.24 -4.82 -6.48
CA TYR A 106 -3.61 -6.13 -6.28
C TYR A 106 -2.10 -6.02 -6.03
N GLU A 107 -1.38 -5.24 -6.81
CA GLU A 107 0.07 -5.03 -6.60
C GLU A 107 0.36 -4.22 -5.32
N MET A 108 -0.52 -3.29 -4.93
CA MET A 108 -0.47 -2.64 -3.63
C MET A 108 -0.70 -3.62 -2.49
N ASN A 109 -1.54 -4.65 -2.68
CA ASN A 109 -1.76 -5.69 -1.69
C ASN A 109 -0.51 -6.57 -1.48
N LYS A 110 0.34 -6.71 -2.50
CA LYS A 110 1.66 -7.35 -2.42
C LYS A 110 2.74 -6.46 -1.79
N GLY A 111 2.41 -5.22 -1.43
CA GLY A 111 3.35 -4.30 -0.80
C GLY A 111 4.34 -3.64 -1.76
N LYS A 112 4.05 -3.64 -3.07
CA LYS A 112 4.92 -2.94 -4.04
C LYS A 112 4.73 -1.44 -3.98
N ASN A 113 5.81 -0.70 -3.78
CA ASN A 113 5.75 0.75 -3.59
C ASN A 113 5.43 1.51 -4.89
N TRP A 114 5.87 1.01 -6.05
CA TRP A 114 5.59 1.62 -7.35
C TRP A 114 4.08 1.68 -7.67
N ALA A 115 3.32 0.65 -7.27
CA ALA A 115 1.88 0.58 -7.51
C ALA A 115 1.14 1.70 -6.76
N ARG A 116 1.59 1.98 -5.54
CA ARG A 116 1.05 3.04 -4.71
C ARG A 116 1.34 4.44 -5.27
N ILE A 117 2.54 4.68 -5.78
CA ILE A 117 2.90 5.96 -6.43
C ILE A 117 2.07 6.15 -7.71
N THR A 118 1.94 5.10 -8.53
CA THR A 118 1.16 5.13 -9.77
C THR A 118 -0.31 5.42 -9.48
N PHE A 119 -0.89 4.75 -8.49
CA PHE A 119 -2.27 4.99 -8.07
C PHE A 119 -2.47 6.42 -7.58
N LEU A 120 -1.53 6.99 -6.80
CA LEU A 120 -1.58 8.38 -6.37
C LEU A 120 -1.62 9.35 -7.56
N ILE A 121 -0.74 9.16 -8.55
CA ILE A 121 -0.70 10.02 -9.75
C ILE A 121 -2.02 9.95 -10.50
N LEU A 122 -2.56 8.74 -10.71
CA LEU A 122 -3.86 8.56 -11.38
C LEU A 122 -5.00 9.22 -10.60
N THR A 123 -5.01 9.13 -9.27
CA THR A 123 -6.02 9.81 -8.45
C THR A 123 -5.89 11.32 -8.54
N VAL A 124 -4.67 11.89 -8.49
CA VAL A 124 -4.47 13.33 -8.62
C VAL A 124 -4.93 13.84 -9.99
N LEU A 125 -4.63 13.11 -11.06
CA LEU A 125 -5.13 13.42 -12.40
C LEU A 125 -6.66 13.37 -12.45
N GLY A 126 -7.27 12.31 -11.90
CA GLY A 126 -8.73 12.20 -11.82
C GLY A 126 -9.37 13.36 -11.04
N LEU A 127 -8.78 13.74 -9.91
CA LEU A 127 -9.25 14.85 -9.08
C LEU A 127 -9.10 16.21 -9.78
N PHE A 128 -8.08 16.37 -10.61
CA PHE A 128 -7.88 17.57 -11.43
C PHE A 128 -8.99 17.74 -12.48
N PHE A 129 -9.48 16.63 -13.05
CA PHE A 129 -10.60 16.65 -14.01
C PHE A 129 -11.98 16.73 -13.35
N LEU A 130 -12.09 16.35 -12.08
CA LEU A 130 -13.32 16.33 -11.31
C LEU A 130 -14.12 17.65 -11.35
N PRO A 131 -13.56 18.86 -11.12
CA PRO A 131 -14.35 20.10 -11.16
C PRO A 131 -14.98 20.40 -12.53
N PHE A 132 -14.44 19.83 -13.62
CA PHE A 132 -15.00 19.99 -14.97
C PHE A 132 -16.14 19.00 -15.23
N THR A 133 -16.11 17.82 -14.63
CA THR A 133 -17.12 16.77 -14.85
C THR A 133 -18.25 16.79 -13.83
N LEU A 134 -17.99 17.23 -12.60
CA LEU A 134 -18.97 17.21 -11.50
C LEU A 134 -20.23 18.04 -11.78
N PRO A 135 -20.15 19.30 -12.28
CA PRO A 135 -21.34 20.09 -12.57
C PRO A 135 -22.25 19.40 -13.59
N MET A 136 -21.67 18.84 -14.64
CA MET A 136 -22.40 18.08 -15.66
C MET A 136 -23.14 16.88 -15.06
N LEU A 137 -22.51 16.17 -14.12
CA LEU A 137 -23.14 15.03 -13.42
C LEU A 137 -24.32 15.47 -12.55
N PHE A 138 -24.22 16.62 -11.87
CA PHE A 138 -25.30 17.16 -11.04
C PHE A 138 -26.48 17.69 -11.86
N GLU A 139 -26.23 18.26 -13.04
CA GLU A 139 -27.28 18.68 -13.98
C GLU A 139 -28.08 17.50 -14.52
N GLN A 140 -27.41 16.35 -14.72
CA GLN A 140 -28.03 15.12 -15.20
C GLN A 140 -28.83 14.41 -14.10
N SER A 141 -28.21 14.22 -12.93
CA SER A 141 -28.85 13.56 -11.80
C SER A 141 -28.12 13.88 -10.49
N LEU A 142 -28.86 14.45 -9.54
CA LEU A 142 -28.34 14.75 -8.21
C LEU A 142 -27.85 13.49 -7.48
N VAL A 143 -28.48 12.33 -7.73
CA VAL A 143 -28.09 11.05 -7.15
C VAL A 143 -26.70 10.62 -7.62
N ILE A 144 -26.43 10.73 -8.93
CA ILE A 144 -25.15 10.33 -9.53
C ILE A 144 -24.03 11.30 -9.11
N GLY A 145 -24.31 12.61 -9.12
CA GLY A 145 -23.36 13.62 -8.64
C GLY A 145 -22.95 13.38 -7.17
N SER A 146 -23.93 13.06 -6.32
CA SER A 146 -23.70 12.73 -4.91
C SER A 146 -22.90 11.44 -4.73
N LEU A 147 -23.25 10.38 -5.46
CA LEU A 147 -22.56 9.09 -5.40
C LEU A 147 -21.10 9.22 -5.86
N SER A 148 -20.86 9.96 -6.95
CA SER A 148 -19.52 10.27 -7.46
C SER A 148 -18.68 11.04 -6.44
N SER A 149 -19.30 12.02 -5.77
CA SER A 149 -18.64 12.83 -4.72
C SER A 149 -18.26 11.97 -3.52
N ILE A 150 -19.18 11.13 -3.03
CA ILE A 150 -18.92 10.17 -1.95
C ILE A 150 -17.77 9.24 -2.33
N ASN A 151 -17.79 8.69 -3.54
CA ASN A 151 -16.73 7.82 -4.02
C ASN A 151 -15.36 8.51 -4.01
N GLY A 152 -15.29 9.77 -4.46
CA GLY A 152 -14.06 10.58 -4.40
C GLY A 152 -13.55 10.80 -2.97
N ILE A 153 -14.45 11.10 -2.02
CA ILE A 153 -14.09 11.28 -0.61
C ILE A 153 -13.53 9.98 -0.02
N LEU A 154 -14.17 8.83 -0.27
CA LEU A 154 -13.68 7.53 0.19
C LEU A 154 -12.30 7.21 -0.41
N GLN A 155 -12.08 7.52 -1.70
CA GLN A 155 -10.80 7.30 -2.36
C GLN A 155 -9.68 8.13 -1.71
N ILE A 156 -9.94 9.40 -1.40
CA ILE A 156 -8.99 10.26 -0.68
C ILE A 156 -8.72 9.72 0.73
N ALA A 157 -9.75 9.32 1.47
CA ALA A 157 -9.60 8.75 2.80
C ALA A 157 -8.75 7.46 2.79
N ALA A 158 -8.96 6.60 1.79
CA ALA A 158 -8.18 5.39 1.59
C ALA A 158 -6.70 5.70 1.30
N LEU A 159 -6.44 6.71 0.46
CA LEU A 159 -5.08 7.19 0.19
C LEU A 159 -4.40 7.68 1.46
N ILE A 160 -5.06 8.49 2.28
CA ILE A 160 -4.49 8.99 3.55
C ILE A 160 -4.09 7.82 4.46
N LEU A 161 -4.94 6.78 4.57
CA LEU A 161 -4.64 5.58 5.36
C LEU A 161 -3.45 4.79 4.81
N ILE A 162 -3.40 4.61 3.48
CA ILE A 162 -2.32 3.88 2.80
C ILE A 162 -0.99 4.65 2.87
N PHE A 163 -1.05 5.98 2.91
CA PHE A 163 0.11 6.87 3.04
C PHE A 163 0.50 7.16 4.49
N SER A 164 -0.17 6.54 5.46
CA SER A 164 0.17 6.68 6.88
C SER A 164 1.58 6.16 7.18
N GLY A 165 2.21 6.71 8.22
CA GLY A 165 3.60 6.40 8.57
C GLY A 165 3.86 4.91 8.86
N GLU A 166 2.89 4.20 9.44
CA GLU A 166 2.97 2.75 9.67
C GLU A 166 2.93 1.98 8.35
N SER A 167 2.02 2.34 7.45
CA SER A 167 1.92 1.74 6.12
C SER A 167 3.21 1.99 5.32
N ASN A 168 3.80 3.19 5.39
CA ASN A 168 5.07 3.51 4.71
C ASN A 168 6.22 2.59 5.10
N LYS A 169 6.33 2.27 6.40
CA LYS A 169 7.38 1.36 6.89
C LYS A 169 7.20 -0.03 6.29
N TRP A 170 5.98 -0.55 6.31
CA TRP A 170 5.65 -1.86 5.74
C TRP A 170 5.92 -1.94 4.23
N PHE A 171 5.45 -0.96 3.45
CA PHE A 171 5.72 -0.91 2.00
C PHE A 171 7.22 -0.85 1.70
N LYS A 172 8.00 -0.09 2.47
CA LYS A 172 9.45 0.00 2.29
C LYS A 172 10.16 -1.32 2.63
N GLN A 173 9.67 -2.04 3.64
CA GLN A 173 10.22 -3.35 4.03
C GLN A 173 9.94 -4.41 2.95
N GLU A 174 8.69 -4.46 2.46
CA GLU A 174 8.28 -5.43 1.45
C GLU A 174 8.96 -5.19 0.09
N ASP A 175 9.08 -3.93 -0.34
CA ASP A 175 9.76 -3.55 -1.57
C ASP A 175 11.23 -4.03 -1.57
N ASN A 176 11.94 -3.84 -0.45
CA ASN A 176 13.32 -4.34 -0.28
C ASN A 176 13.42 -5.87 -0.26
N ARG A 177 12.38 -6.58 0.18
CA ARG A 177 12.34 -8.05 0.11
C ARG A 177 12.18 -8.52 -1.34
N TYR A 178 11.32 -7.85 -2.09
CA TYR A 178 11.06 -8.18 -3.48
C TYR A 178 12.34 -8.10 -4.34
N TYR A 179 13.11 -7.01 -4.25
CA TYR A 179 14.36 -6.86 -5.00
C TYR A 179 15.50 -7.79 -4.57
N LYS A 180 15.39 -8.49 -3.43
CA LYS A 180 16.39 -9.47 -2.99
C LYS A 180 16.08 -10.90 -3.43
N ALA A 181 14.86 -11.15 -3.91
CA ALA A 181 14.39 -12.47 -4.32
C ALA A 181 14.54 -12.72 -5.83
N GLU A 182 14.88 -11.69 -6.59
CA GLU A 182 15.21 -11.72 -8.04
C GLU A 182 16.73 -11.65 -8.23
#